data_AF-A0A1M5H0I3-F1
#
_entry.id   AF-A0A1M5H0I3-F1
#
_cell.length_a   1.000
_cell.length_b   1.000
_cell.length_c   1.000
_cell.angle_alpha   90.00
_cell.angle_beta   90.00
_cell.angle_gamma   90.00
#
_symmetry.space_group_name_H-M   'P 1'
#
loop_
_entity.id
_entity.type
_entity.pdbx_description
1 polymer ?
#
loop_
_entity_poly.entity_id
_entity_poly.type
_entity_poly.pdbx_seq_one_letter_code
_entity_poly.pdbx_strand_id
1 'polypeptide(L)'
;MSAVCLWAAPKSKPYTAGSAKVVGAVESKKPFSGERLFATLDSVGGTGTWMEWDVNGVKDPSLMGILDPMLKGTNKPEMVWVITERAKPLVAVLLPKGNGETILFYELQSLDAKPEPLAINAVLRPEVVLRDYRQISETEYVHRDKDNLKVKLLSSGMVFSYDKKGEEPLYMVKDYASRTLDEKASILTDYEDYFKYEYSLMLRAFVQSVRGVFNWQPWHWYMPAWNSKWMLKRSELEAILVRGVAPSFFTLFKATTAAGETIEFRTNGNGYSELEIRR
;
A
#
# COMPACT_ATOMS: atom_id res chain seq x y z
N MET A 1 1.69 31.46 -15.45
CA MET A 1 0.32 31.55 -16.02
C MET A 1 -0.50 30.42 -15.40
N SER A 2 -1.31 30.74 -14.40
CA SER A 2 -2.11 29.74 -13.66
C SER A 2 -3.36 29.40 -14.46
N ALA A 3 -3.48 28.14 -14.87
CA ALA A 3 -4.71 27.63 -15.47
C ALA A 3 -5.75 27.45 -14.35
N VAL A 4 -6.78 28.29 -14.37
CA VAL A 4 -7.97 28.14 -13.53
C VAL A 4 -8.77 26.96 -14.08
N CYS A 5 -8.70 25.80 -13.43
CA CYS A 5 -9.63 24.70 -13.69
C CYS A 5 -11.02 25.14 -13.21
N LEU A 6 -11.94 25.33 -14.15
CA LEU A 6 -13.36 25.58 -13.88
C LEU A 6 -14.04 24.26 -13.53
N TRP A 7 -14.45 24.14 -12.27
CA TRP A 7 -15.20 22.99 -11.75
C TRP A 7 -16.65 23.10 -12.20
N ALA A 8 -17.05 22.29 -13.18
CA ALA A 8 -18.44 22.19 -13.57
C ALA A 8 -19.15 21.15 -12.69
N ALA A 9 -20.20 21.57 -11.98
CA ALA A 9 -21.11 20.63 -11.34
C ALA A 9 -21.79 19.74 -12.43
N PRO A 10 -21.88 18.42 -12.24
CA PRO A 10 -22.47 17.53 -13.24
C PRO A 10 -23.95 17.86 -13.47
N LYS A 11 -24.34 18.04 -14.74
CA LYS A 11 -25.70 18.40 -15.18
C LYS A 11 -26.66 17.21 -15.36
N SER A 12 -26.22 15.98 -15.10
CA SER A 12 -27.07 14.78 -15.12
C SER A 12 -27.25 14.23 -13.71
N LYS A 13 -28.39 13.55 -13.45
CA LYS A 13 -28.80 12.96 -12.16
C LYS A 13 -27.60 12.62 -11.28
N PRO A 14 -27.56 13.07 -10.01
CA PRO A 14 -26.40 12.88 -9.19
C PRO A 14 -26.08 11.39 -9.12
N TYR A 15 -24.82 11.05 -9.38
CA TYR A 15 -24.27 9.74 -9.04
C TYR A 15 -24.16 9.66 -7.51
N THR A 16 -25.30 9.73 -6.81
CA THR A 16 -25.37 9.57 -5.35
C THR A 16 -25.61 8.10 -5.07
N ALA A 17 -24.53 7.40 -4.74
CA ALA A 17 -24.57 6.12 -4.07
C ALA A 17 -24.21 6.34 -2.59
N GLY A 18 -25.19 6.18 -1.70
CA GLY A 18 -24.98 6.19 -0.24
C GLY A 18 -24.85 7.57 0.43
N SER A 19 -24.31 7.57 1.65
CA SER A 19 -24.12 8.73 2.54
C SER A 19 -22.89 9.59 2.19
N ALA A 20 -22.10 9.19 1.19
CA ALA A 20 -20.87 9.88 0.83
C ALA A 20 -21.14 11.14 0.01
N LYS A 21 -20.36 12.19 0.26
CA LYS A 21 -20.47 13.45 -0.47
C LYS A 21 -19.71 13.35 -1.78
N VAL A 22 -20.40 13.49 -2.91
CA VAL A 22 -19.74 13.70 -4.20
C VAL A 22 -19.05 15.06 -4.18
N VAL A 23 -17.73 15.09 -4.33
CA VAL A 23 -16.94 16.32 -4.33
C VAL A 23 -16.54 16.78 -5.73
N GLY A 24 -16.62 15.90 -6.73
CA GLY A 24 -16.35 16.27 -8.11
C GLY A 24 -16.50 15.11 -9.09
N ALA A 25 -16.52 15.46 -10.37
CA ALA A 25 -16.51 14.53 -11.48
C ALA A 25 -15.65 15.12 -12.61
N VAL A 26 -14.80 14.29 -13.22
CA VAL A 26 -14.00 14.67 -14.39
C VAL A 26 -14.31 13.71 -15.52
N GLU A 27 -14.80 14.25 -16.63
CA GLU A 27 -15.19 13.46 -17.79
C GLU A 27 -14.15 13.56 -18.90
N SER A 28 -13.97 12.46 -19.64
CA SER A 28 -13.17 12.42 -20.84
C SER A 28 -13.94 11.75 -21.97
N LYS A 29 -13.88 12.32 -23.18
CA LYS A 29 -14.52 11.75 -24.39
C LYS A 29 -13.79 10.53 -24.96
N LYS A 30 -12.60 10.22 -24.43
CA LYS A 30 -11.72 9.09 -24.74
C LYS A 30 -11.21 8.49 -23.44
N PRO A 31 -10.72 7.24 -23.42
CA PRO A 31 -10.01 6.70 -22.26
C PRO A 31 -8.92 7.65 -21.75
N PHE A 32 -8.76 7.77 -20.44
CA PHE A 32 -7.66 8.54 -19.88
C PHE A 32 -6.34 7.87 -20.23
N SER A 33 -5.35 8.65 -20.69
CA SER A 33 -3.97 8.18 -20.66
C SER A 33 -3.51 8.04 -19.20
N GLY A 34 -2.59 7.13 -18.91
CA GLY A 34 -2.07 6.94 -17.55
C GLY A 34 -1.59 8.24 -16.91
N GLU A 35 -0.80 9.03 -17.64
CA GLU A 35 -0.33 10.36 -17.18
C GLU A 35 -1.48 11.30 -16.83
N ARG A 36 -2.49 11.41 -17.70
CA ARG A 36 -3.63 12.29 -17.47
C ARG A 36 -4.51 11.80 -16.32
N LEU A 37 -4.67 10.48 -16.18
CA LEU A 37 -5.40 9.86 -15.08
C LEU A 37 -4.77 10.26 -13.75
N PHE A 38 -3.47 10.01 -13.57
CA PHE A 38 -2.77 10.33 -12.32
C PHE A 38 -2.68 11.84 -12.06
N ALA A 39 -2.45 12.66 -13.09
CA ALA A 39 -2.51 14.11 -12.93
C ALA A 39 -3.90 14.59 -12.47
N THR A 40 -4.97 13.94 -12.94
CA THR A 40 -6.35 14.24 -12.49
C THR A 40 -6.55 13.83 -11.04
N LEU A 41 -6.11 12.63 -10.67
CA LEU A 41 -6.15 12.14 -9.29
C LEU A 41 -5.38 13.08 -8.34
N ASP A 42 -4.16 13.47 -8.69
CA ASP A 42 -3.31 14.35 -7.88
C ASP A 42 -3.88 15.77 -7.75
N SER A 43 -4.54 16.27 -8.81
CA SER A 43 -5.18 17.60 -8.76
C SER A 43 -6.30 17.72 -7.72
N VAL A 44 -6.93 16.59 -7.33
CA VAL A 44 -7.98 16.53 -6.31
C VAL A 44 -7.44 16.01 -4.98
N GLY A 45 -6.55 15.01 -5.03
CA GLY A 45 -5.96 14.35 -3.86
C GLY A 45 -4.89 15.17 -3.14
N GLY A 46 -4.27 16.14 -3.83
CA GLY A 46 -3.15 16.91 -3.31
C GLY A 46 -1.88 16.05 -3.23
N THR A 47 -1.20 16.10 -2.09
CA THR A 47 0.07 15.37 -1.86
C THR A 47 -0.11 13.94 -1.34
N GLY A 48 -1.36 13.47 -1.23
CA GLY A 48 -1.66 12.16 -0.67
C GLY A 48 -1.36 11.02 -1.63
N THR A 49 -1.05 9.83 -1.09
CA THR A 49 -0.79 8.63 -1.89
C THR A 49 -2.09 7.91 -2.25
N TRP A 50 -2.46 7.89 -3.55
CA TRP A 50 -3.58 7.10 -4.04
C TRP A 50 -3.29 5.60 -3.99
N MET A 51 -4.13 4.86 -3.27
CA MET A 51 -4.03 3.41 -3.13
C MET A 51 -5.20 2.74 -3.83
N GLU A 52 -4.93 1.82 -4.75
CA GLU A 52 -5.99 1.07 -5.45
C GLU A 52 -6.71 0.12 -4.48
N TRP A 53 -8.04 0.10 -4.54
CA TRP A 53 -8.86 -0.80 -3.74
C TRP A 53 -8.81 -2.22 -4.30
N ASP A 54 -8.71 -3.20 -3.40
CA ASP A 54 -8.70 -4.60 -3.75
C ASP A 54 -10.07 -5.25 -3.56
N VAL A 55 -10.59 -5.84 -4.64
CA VAL A 55 -11.86 -6.58 -4.61
C VAL A 55 -11.79 -7.85 -3.76
N ASN A 56 -10.60 -8.38 -3.47
CA ASN A 56 -10.41 -9.52 -2.56
C ASN A 56 -10.05 -9.08 -1.14
N GLY A 57 -9.84 -7.77 -0.92
CA GLY A 57 -9.57 -7.23 0.40
C GLY A 57 -10.83 -7.01 1.25
N VAL A 58 -10.63 -6.77 2.56
CA VAL A 58 -11.65 -6.43 3.55
C VAL A 58 -12.51 -5.28 3.03
N LYS A 59 -13.80 -5.38 3.29
CA LYS A 59 -14.82 -4.44 2.81
C LYS A 59 -15.13 -3.39 3.87
N ASP A 60 -14.55 -2.20 3.72
CA ASP A 60 -14.92 -1.03 4.53
C ASP A 60 -16.39 -0.66 4.30
N PRO A 61 -17.27 -0.72 5.34
CA PRO A 61 -18.69 -0.42 5.20
C PRO A 61 -18.97 0.94 4.54
N SER A 62 -18.24 1.99 4.95
CA SER A 62 -18.38 3.34 4.38
C SER A 62 -18.01 3.40 2.90
N LEU A 63 -16.98 2.65 2.47
CA LEU A 63 -16.60 2.54 1.06
C LEU A 63 -17.63 1.72 0.27
N MET A 64 -18.10 0.61 0.84
CA MET A 64 -19.10 -0.25 0.19
C MET A 64 -20.45 0.44 0.02
N GLY A 65 -20.82 1.38 0.90
CA GLY A 65 -21.99 2.22 0.70
C GLY A 65 -22.01 2.97 -0.64
N ILE A 66 -20.83 3.27 -1.20
CA ILE A 66 -20.67 3.85 -2.54
C ILE A 66 -20.58 2.76 -3.61
N LEU A 67 -19.74 1.74 -3.37
CA LEU A 67 -19.37 0.77 -4.40
C LEU A 67 -20.47 -0.27 -4.68
N ASP A 68 -21.23 -0.71 -3.67
CA ASP A 68 -22.23 -1.77 -3.82
C ASP A 68 -23.28 -1.46 -4.90
N PRO A 69 -23.88 -0.26 -4.97
CA PRO A 69 -24.78 0.09 -6.06
C PRO A 69 -24.12 0.02 -7.45
N MET A 70 -22.85 0.40 -7.54
CA MET A 70 -22.11 0.42 -8.82
C MET A 70 -21.72 -1.00 -9.26
N LEU A 71 -21.30 -1.85 -8.33
CA LEU A 71 -20.91 -3.23 -8.59
C LEU A 71 -22.10 -4.11 -9.01
N LYS A 72 -23.30 -3.79 -8.52
CA LYS A 72 -24.57 -4.42 -8.92
C LYS A 72 -25.15 -3.83 -10.21
N GLY A 73 -24.68 -2.65 -10.62
CA GLY A 73 -25.09 -1.97 -11.84
C GLY A 73 -24.47 -2.57 -13.10
N THR A 74 -24.94 -2.11 -14.25
CA THR A 74 -24.37 -2.45 -15.57
C THR A 74 -23.08 -1.68 -15.86
N ASN A 75 -22.97 -0.45 -15.35
CA ASN A 75 -21.78 0.38 -15.50
C ASN A 75 -20.82 0.18 -14.31
N LYS A 76 -20.06 -0.92 -14.33
CA LYS A 76 -19.17 -1.30 -13.23
C LYS A 76 -17.92 -0.41 -13.18
N PRO A 77 -17.37 -0.13 -11.99
CA PRO A 77 -16.07 0.51 -11.86
C PRO A 77 -14.98 -0.26 -12.60
N GLU A 78 -14.15 0.46 -13.36
CA GLU A 78 -12.94 -0.10 -13.95
C GLU A 78 -11.81 -0.14 -12.92
N MET A 79 -11.66 0.96 -12.17
CA MET A 79 -10.68 1.09 -11.10
C MET A 79 -11.22 1.99 -9.99
N VAL A 80 -10.74 1.74 -8.77
CA VAL A 80 -11.11 2.50 -7.56
C VAL A 80 -9.83 2.79 -6.79
N TRP A 81 -9.64 4.04 -6.37
CA TRP A 81 -8.52 4.45 -5.53
C TRP A 81 -9.01 5.18 -4.28
N VAL A 82 -8.22 5.09 -3.21
CA VAL A 82 -8.48 5.73 -1.93
C VAL A 82 -7.24 6.48 -1.46
N ILE A 83 -7.42 7.71 -0.97
CA ILE A 83 -6.44 8.44 -0.17
C ILE A 83 -6.91 8.47 1.27
N THR A 84 -6.01 8.15 2.20
CA THR A 84 -6.25 8.18 3.64
C THR A 84 -5.48 9.27 4.37
N GLU A 85 -4.47 9.87 3.72
CA GLU A 85 -3.57 10.90 4.26
C GLU A 85 -4.23 12.30 4.30
N ARG A 86 -5.50 12.34 4.70
CA ARG A 86 -6.34 13.55 4.78
C ARG A 86 -7.21 13.49 6.02
N ALA A 87 -7.73 14.65 6.44
CA ALA A 87 -8.70 14.72 7.54
C ALA A 87 -9.94 13.84 7.29
N LYS A 88 -10.33 13.69 6.02
CA LYS A 88 -11.38 12.80 5.55
C LYS A 88 -10.90 11.99 4.36
N PRO A 89 -11.10 10.66 4.34
CA PRO A 89 -10.69 9.84 3.22
C PRO A 89 -11.39 10.26 1.93
N LEU A 90 -10.68 10.14 0.80
CA LEU A 90 -11.20 10.45 -0.52
C LEU A 90 -11.14 9.21 -1.40
N VAL A 91 -12.23 8.94 -2.10
CA VAL A 91 -12.35 7.82 -3.02
C VAL A 91 -12.48 8.37 -4.44
N ALA A 92 -11.70 7.84 -5.37
CA ALA A 92 -11.86 8.07 -6.79
C ALA A 92 -12.36 6.79 -7.45
N VAL A 93 -13.41 6.89 -8.26
CA VAL A 93 -14.01 5.76 -8.99
C VAL A 93 -13.97 6.08 -10.47
N LEU A 94 -13.23 5.28 -11.24
CA LEU A 94 -13.22 5.34 -12.70
C LEU A 94 -14.36 4.48 -13.25
N LEU A 95 -15.23 5.11 -14.04
CA LEU A 95 -16.36 4.47 -14.70
C LEU A 95 -16.26 4.63 -16.21
N PRO A 96 -16.68 3.61 -16.99
CA PRO A 96 -16.82 3.76 -18.42
C PRO A 96 -17.96 4.74 -18.75
N LYS A 97 -17.80 5.49 -19.84
CA LYS A 97 -18.82 6.42 -20.36
C LYS A 97 -18.78 6.49 -21.89
N GLY A 98 -19.52 5.60 -22.54
CA GLY A 98 -19.55 5.50 -24.00
C GLY A 98 -18.16 5.14 -24.56
N ASN A 99 -17.61 5.99 -25.42
CA ASN A 99 -16.24 5.82 -25.94
C ASN A 99 -15.16 6.43 -25.03
N GLY A 100 -15.53 6.98 -23.88
CA GLY A 100 -14.62 7.57 -22.93
C GLY A 100 -14.88 7.11 -21.50
N GLU A 101 -14.48 7.93 -20.55
CA GLU A 101 -14.43 7.56 -19.13
C GLU A 101 -14.83 8.74 -18.24
N THR A 102 -15.22 8.46 -17.01
CA THR A 102 -15.52 9.47 -15.99
C THR A 102 -14.91 9.04 -14.66
N ILE A 103 -14.17 9.96 -14.03
CA ILE A 103 -13.66 9.78 -12.67
C ILE A 103 -14.58 10.55 -11.72
N LEU A 104 -15.18 9.84 -10.77
CA LEU A 104 -16.01 10.41 -9.71
C LEU A 104 -15.25 10.42 -8.40
N PHE A 105 -15.34 11.53 -7.67
CA PHE A 105 -14.68 11.71 -6.38
C PHE A 105 -15.69 11.78 -5.25
N TYR A 106 -15.49 10.96 -4.21
CA TYR A 106 -16.34 10.86 -3.04
C TYR A 106 -15.53 11.09 -1.76
N GLU A 107 -15.98 12.00 -0.91
CA GLU A 107 -15.42 12.19 0.42
C GLU A 107 -16.17 11.30 1.43
N LEU A 108 -15.43 10.44 2.12
CA LEU A 108 -15.92 9.62 3.22
C LEU A 108 -15.81 10.37 4.54
N GLN A 109 -16.62 10.00 5.54
CA GLN A 109 -16.38 10.46 6.91
C GLN A 109 -15.17 9.75 7.53
N SER A 110 -15.05 8.44 7.30
CA SER A 110 -13.98 7.59 7.80
C SER A 110 -13.88 6.31 6.98
N LEU A 111 -12.77 5.59 7.15
CA LEU A 111 -12.68 4.15 6.86
C LEU A 111 -12.95 3.41 8.18
N ASP A 112 -13.96 2.55 8.16
CA ASP A 112 -14.63 2.02 9.35
C ASP A 112 -14.66 0.49 9.40
N ALA A 113 -13.87 -0.19 8.57
CA ALA A 113 -13.59 -1.60 8.76
C ALA A 113 -12.98 -1.86 10.14
N LYS A 114 -13.48 -2.91 10.80
CA LYS A 114 -12.87 -3.41 12.04
C LYS A 114 -11.63 -4.24 11.69
N PRO A 115 -10.59 -4.23 12.54
CA PRO A 115 -9.41 -5.07 12.33
C PRO A 115 -9.76 -6.55 12.17
N GLU A 116 -9.30 -7.14 11.07
CA GLU A 116 -9.41 -8.56 10.78
C GLU A 116 -8.03 -9.23 10.81
N PRO A 117 -7.94 -10.52 11.21
CA PRO A 117 -6.69 -11.27 11.10
C PRO A 117 -6.14 -11.22 9.67
N LEU A 118 -4.83 -11.04 9.55
CA LEU A 118 -4.15 -11.10 8.27
C LEU A 118 -4.23 -12.53 7.71
N ALA A 119 -4.61 -12.64 6.45
CA ALA A 119 -4.71 -13.89 5.70
C ALA A 119 -4.19 -13.70 4.27
N ILE A 120 -3.76 -14.81 3.68
CA ILE A 120 -3.37 -14.88 2.28
C ILE A 120 -4.53 -15.51 1.51
N ASN A 121 -4.91 -14.93 0.37
CA ASN A 121 -5.98 -15.50 -0.42
C ASN A 121 -5.53 -16.83 -1.06
N ALA A 122 -6.43 -17.83 -1.04
CA ALA A 122 -6.09 -19.20 -1.42
C ALA A 122 -5.63 -19.36 -2.88
N VAL A 123 -6.19 -18.54 -3.79
CA VAL A 123 -5.89 -18.62 -5.23
C VAL A 123 -5.09 -17.40 -5.67
N LEU A 124 -3.78 -17.56 -5.74
CA LEU A 124 -2.85 -16.58 -6.30
C LEU A 124 -2.48 -17.02 -7.71
N ARG A 125 -3.25 -16.58 -8.71
CA ARG A 125 -2.85 -16.73 -10.11
C ARG A 125 -1.81 -15.66 -10.42
N PRO A 126 -0.53 -16.00 -10.73
CA PRO A 126 0.52 -15.01 -10.97
C PRO A 126 0.12 -13.94 -11.99
N GLU A 127 -0.62 -14.32 -13.02
CA GLU A 127 -1.08 -13.43 -14.09
C GLU A 127 -2.04 -12.35 -13.58
N VAL A 128 -2.74 -12.63 -12.49
CA VAL A 128 -3.68 -11.69 -11.84
C VAL A 128 -2.96 -10.87 -10.79
N VAL A 129 -2.20 -11.52 -9.91
CA VAL A 129 -1.62 -10.86 -8.72
C VAL A 129 -0.34 -10.10 -9.03
N LEU A 130 0.39 -10.49 -10.09
CA LEU A 130 1.62 -9.86 -10.58
C LEU A 130 1.41 -9.13 -11.91
N ARG A 131 0.22 -8.56 -12.15
CA ARG A 131 -0.14 -7.83 -13.39
C ARG A 131 0.92 -6.77 -13.77
N ASP A 132 1.43 -6.07 -12.77
CA ASP A 132 2.37 -4.96 -12.94
C ASP A 132 3.83 -5.44 -13.12
N TYR A 133 4.01 -6.77 -13.19
CA TYR A 133 5.27 -7.43 -13.44
C TYR A 133 5.29 -8.11 -14.82
N ARG A 134 6.49 -8.28 -15.37
CA ARG A 134 6.76 -9.16 -16.51
C ARG A 134 7.52 -10.38 -16.03
N GLN A 135 7.14 -11.55 -16.54
CA GLN A 135 7.86 -12.78 -16.29
C GLN A 135 9.18 -12.78 -17.07
N ILE A 136 10.29 -13.13 -16.40
CA ILE A 136 11.62 -13.26 -17.02
C ILE A 136 12.17 -14.69 -16.96
N SER A 137 11.62 -15.54 -16.10
CA SER A 137 11.87 -16.98 -16.07
C SER A 137 10.63 -17.71 -15.52
N GLU A 138 10.66 -19.05 -15.47
CA GLU A 138 9.56 -19.84 -14.89
C GLU A 138 9.18 -19.41 -13.46
N THR A 139 10.16 -18.91 -12.69
CA THR A 139 9.99 -18.58 -11.27
C THR A 139 10.28 -17.13 -10.94
N GLU A 140 10.66 -16.29 -11.89
CA GLU A 140 11.09 -14.91 -11.63
C GLU A 140 10.34 -13.88 -12.47
N TYR A 141 9.96 -12.80 -11.80
CA TYR A 141 9.22 -11.68 -12.34
C TYR A 141 9.92 -10.37 -11.96
N VAL A 142 9.90 -9.40 -12.86
CA VAL A 142 10.47 -8.05 -12.66
C VAL A 142 9.38 -7.02 -12.92
N HIS A 143 9.29 -6.00 -12.07
CA HIS A 143 8.28 -4.95 -12.23
C HIS A 143 8.47 -4.24 -13.58
N ARG A 144 7.36 -3.88 -14.23
CA ARG A 144 7.38 -3.29 -15.57
C ARG A 144 8.16 -1.98 -15.62
N ASP A 145 8.00 -1.14 -14.60
CA ASP A 145 8.61 0.20 -14.53
C ASP A 145 9.83 0.30 -13.60
N LYS A 146 10.15 -0.76 -12.83
CA LYS A 146 11.17 -0.74 -11.77
C LYS A 146 11.96 -2.05 -11.81
N ASP A 147 13.08 -2.05 -12.51
CA ASP A 147 13.93 -3.24 -12.68
C ASP A 147 14.53 -3.79 -11.38
N ASN A 148 14.62 -2.93 -10.36
CA ASN A 148 15.09 -3.26 -9.02
C ASN A 148 14.01 -3.82 -8.09
N LEU A 149 12.77 -4.00 -8.58
CA LEU A 149 11.67 -4.63 -7.86
C LEU A 149 11.36 -5.98 -8.51
N LYS A 150 11.55 -7.06 -7.76
CA LYS A 150 11.46 -8.44 -8.28
C LYS A 150 10.58 -9.32 -7.41
N VAL A 151 10.05 -10.38 -8.03
CA VAL A 151 9.34 -11.45 -7.34
C VAL A 151 9.92 -12.78 -7.77
N LYS A 152 10.28 -13.61 -6.80
CA LYS A 152 10.67 -15.00 -6.99
C LYS A 152 9.61 -15.91 -6.40
N LEU A 153 9.04 -16.78 -7.24
CA LEU A 153 8.14 -17.84 -6.84
C LEU A 153 8.95 -19.04 -6.34
N LEU A 154 8.59 -19.54 -5.16
CA LEU A 154 9.20 -20.71 -4.54
C LEU A 154 8.13 -21.81 -4.41
N SER A 155 8.56 -23.07 -4.28
CA SER A 155 7.64 -24.16 -3.96
C SER A 155 6.91 -23.95 -2.63
N SER A 156 7.57 -23.26 -1.68
CA SER A 156 7.04 -22.91 -0.37
C SER A 156 6.39 -21.53 -0.28
N GLY A 157 6.29 -20.76 -1.37
CA GLY A 157 5.68 -19.42 -1.32
C GLY A 157 6.30 -18.41 -2.29
N MET A 158 6.52 -17.19 -1.85
CA MET A 158 6.99 -16.08 -2.70
C MET A 158 7.95 -15.16 -1.95
N VAL A 159 8.94 -14.63 -2.65
CA VAL A 159 9.86 -13.61 -2.12
C VAL A 159 9.82 -12.41 -3.05
N PHE A 160 9.43 -11.26 -2.52
CA PHE A 160 9.61 -9.98 -3.18
C PHE A 160 10.93 -9.39 -2.71
N SER A 161 11.69 -8.80 -3.62
CA SER A 161 12.91 -8.10 -3.28
C SER A 161 12.95 -6.72 -3.94
N TYR A 162 13.53 -5.78 -3.21
CA TYR A 162 13.75 -4.41 -3.63
C TYR A 162 15.20 -4.03 -3.32
N ASP A 163 15.93 -3.58 -4.34
CA ASP A 163 17.33 -3.13 -4.22
C ASP A 163 17.46 -1.66 -4.62
N LYS A 164 17.66 -0.79 -3.64
CA LYS A 164 17.94 0.63 -3.84
C LYS A 164 19.43 0.88 -3.73
N LYS A 165 20.07 1.03 -4.88
CA LYS A 165 21.49 1.36 -4.96
C LYS A 165 21.77 2.75 -4.38
N GLY A 166 22.81 2.84 -3.56
CA GLY A 166 23.41 4.12 -3.14
C GLY A 166 22.81 4.77 -1.90
N GLU A 167 22.06 4.05 -1.07
CA GLU A 167 21.72 4.54 0.27
C GLU A 167 22.89 4.38 1.24
N GLU A 168 23.01 5.32 2.19
CA GLU A 168 23.93 5.17 3.30
C GLU A 168 23.45 4.01 4.19
N PRO A 169 24.35 3.09 4.56
CA PRO A 169 23.98 1.94 5.36
C PRO A 169 23.54 2.37 6.76
N LEU A 170 22.54 1.70 7.33
CA LEU A 170 22.15 1.83 8.72
C LEU A 170 23.32 1.36 9.60
N TYR A 171 24.10 2.31 10.10
CA TYR A 171 25.23 2.01 10.96
C TYR A 171 24.75 1.56 12.34
N MET A 172 25.32 0.47 12.84
CA MET A 172 25.12 0.03 14.23
C MET A 172 25.88 0.94 15.20
N VAL A 173 25.19 1.45 16.22
CA VAL A 173 25.81 2.21 17.31
C VAL A 173 26.52 1.25 18.26
N LYS A 174 27.82 1.01 18.03
CA LYS A 174 28.64 0.00 18.74
C LYS A 174 28.75 0.24 20.25
N ASP A 175 28.62 1.48 20.71
CA ASP A 175 28.75 1.85 22.10
C ASP A 175 27.41 2.08 22.82
N TYR A 176 26.29 1.71 22.17
CA TYR A 176 24.92 1.90 22.69
C TYR A 176 24.79 1.45 24.16
N ALA A 177 25.35 0.30 24.53
CA ALA A 177 25.25 -0.24 25.89
C ALA A 177 25.81 0.71 26.96
N SER A 178 26.86 1.47 26.63
CA SER A 178 27.57 2.40 27.53
C SER A 178 26.97 3.81 27.58
N ARG A 179 26.00 4.11 26.71
CA ARG A 179 25.33 5.41 26.62
C ARG A 179 24.42 5.67 27.83
N THR A 180 24.21 6.95 28.12
CA THR A 180 23.21 7.41 29.09
C THR A 180 21.80 7.04 28.66
N LEU A 181 20.82 7.11 29.58
CA LEU A 181 19.43 6.78 29.27
C LEU A 181 18.83 7.70 28.19
N ASP A 182 19.15 8.99 28.23
CA ASP A 182 18.66 9.97 27.26
C ASP A 182 19.25 9.74 25.87
N GLU A 183 20.55 9.46 25.78
CA GLU A 183 21.20 9.08 24.51
C GLU A 183 20.62 7.79 23.94
N LYS A 184 20.40 6.76 24.78
CA LYS A 184 19.75 5.50 24.36
C LYS A 184 18.36 5.76 23.80
N ALA A 185 17.57 6.59 24.47
CA ALA A 185 16.23 6.93 24.03
C ALA A 185 16.23 7.65 22.69
N SER A 186 17.15 8.61 22.48
CA SER A 186 17.31 9.32 21.20
C SER A 186 17.70 8.36 20.08
N ILE A 187 18.71 7.51 20.31
CA ILE A 187 19.17 6.52 19.32
C ILE A 187 18.02 5.58 18.94
N LEU A 188 17.29 5.06 19.91
CA LEU A 188 16.15 4.18 19.63
C LEU A 188 15.10 4.86 18.74
N THR A 189 14.82 6.14 18.97
CA THR A 189 13.87 6.90 18.14
C THR A 189 14.39 7.08 16.71
N ASP A 190 15.68 7.37 16.51
CA ASP A 190 16.27 7.49 15.16
C ASP A 190 16.13 6.18 14.37
N TYR A 191 16.38 5.03 15.00
CA TYR A 191 16.18 3.72 14.38
C TYR A 191 14.71 3.42 14.11
N GLU A 192 13.81 3.75 15.05
CA GLU A 192 12.37 3.57 14.85
C GLU A 192 11.86 4.38 13.64
N ASP A 193 12.33 5.62 13.49
CA ASP A 193 11.93 6.47 12.38
C ASP A 193 12.51 5.97 11.04
N TYR A 194 13.75 5.50 11.02
CA TYR A 194 14.33 4.80 9.88
C TYR A 194 13.49 3.56 9.52
N PHE A 195 13.13 2.72 10.49
CA PHE A 195 12.34 1.52 10.22
C PHE A 195 10.89 1.80 9.80
N LYS A 196 10.27 2.88 10.29
CA LYS A 196 8.96 3.33 9.77
C LYS A 196 9.05 3.74 8.31
N TYR A 197 10.13 4.42 7.92
CA TYR A 197 10.40 4.78 6.53
C TYR A 197 10.60 3.53 5.66
N GLU A 198 11.47 2.61 6.08
CA GLU A 198 11.70 1.33 5.37
C GLU A 198 10.41 0.53 5.22
N TYR A 199 9.64 0.36 6.30
CA TYR A 199 8.36 -0.32 6.26
C TYR A 199 7.40 0.34 5.24
N SER A 200 7.32 1.67 5.22
CA SER A 200 6.49 2.41 4.27
C SER A 200 6.94 2.22 2.82
N LEU A 201 8.25 2.19 2.57
CA LEU A 201 8.80 1.86 1.25
C LEU A 201 8.42 0.43 0.84
N MET A 202 8.54 -0.53 1.75
CA MET A 202 8.19 -1.92 1.49
C MET A 202 6.70 -2.09 1.19
N LEU A 203 5.81 -1.36 1.88
CA LEU A 203 4.39 -1.36 1.56
C LEU A 203 4.12 -0.83 0.15
N ARG A 204 4.77 0.27 -0.25
CA ARG A 204 4.65 0.80 -1.61
C ARG A 204 5.22 -0.14 -2.66
N ALA A 205 6.38 -0.74 -2.38
CA ALA A 205 7.08 -1.62 -3.31
C ALA A 205 6.41 -2.99 -3.46
N PHE A 206 5.82 -3.54 -2.40
CA PHE A 206 5.35 -4.93 -2.38
C PHE A 206 3.84 -5.07 -2.25
N VAL A 207 3.22 -4.36 -1.30
CA VAL A 207 1.77 -4.49 -1.06
C VAL A 207 0.98 -3.74 -2.12
N GLN A 208 1.44 -2.55 -2.50
CA GLN A 208 0.74 -1.71 -3.48
C GLN A 208 1.02 -2.10 -4.94
N SER A 209 2.03 -2.93 -5.22
CA SER A 209 2.37 -3.42 -6.55
C SER A 209 1.69 -4.76 -6.90
N VAL A 210 1.03 -5.39 -5.92
CA VAL A 210 0.27 -6.63 -6.13
C VAL A 210 -1.19 -6.45 -5.76
N ARG A 211 -2.03 -7.33 -6.30
CA ARG A 211 -3.46 -7.38 -6.00
C ARG A 211 -3.86 -8.80 -5.65
N GLY A 212 -4.79 -8.93 -4.72
CA GLY A 212 -5.39 -10.19 -4.33
C GLY A 212 -4.48 -11.12 -3.55
N VAL A 213 -3.28 -10.70 -3.13
CA VAL A 213 -2.40 -11.55 -2.30
C VAL A 213 -2.92 -11.64 -0.88
N PHE A 214 -3.23 -10.50 -0.28
CA PHE A 214 -3.66 -10.39 1.10
C PHE A 214 -5.15 -10.04 1.19
N ASN A 215 -5.79 -10.45 2.28
CA ASN A 215 -7.16 -10.00 2.57
C ASN A 215 -7.21 -8.53 3.04
N TRP A 216 -6.09 -7.90 3.37
CA TRP A 216 -6.10 -6.50 3.79
C TRP A 216 -6.03 -5.53 2.61
N GLN A 217 -6.76 -4.42 2.70
CA GLN A 217 -6.60 -3.28 1.80
C GLN A 217 -5.24 -2.60 2.02
N PRO A 218 -4.65 -1.94 1.01
CA PRO A 218 -3.34 -1.32 1.14
C PRO A 218 -3.23 -0.32 2.31
N TRP A 219 -4.30 0.41 2.62
CA TRP A 219 -4.30 1.35 3.75
C TRP A 219 -4.31 0.69 5.12
N HIS A 220 -4.86 -0.52 5.27
CA HIS A 220 -4.87 -1.24 6.56
C HIS A 220 -3.45 -1.56 7.04
N TRP A 221 -2.51 -1.73 6.12
CA TRP A 221 -1.10 -1.93 6.43
C TRP A 221 -0.43 -0.72 7.08
N TYR A 222 -1.02 0.48 6.99
CA TYR A 222 -0.52 1.68 7.66
C TYR A 222 -1.21 1.96 9.00
N MET A 223 -2.28 1.21 9.33
CA MET A 223 -3.10 1.49 10.51
C MET A 223 -2.58 0.73 11.75
N PRO A 224 -2.20 1.41 12.84
CA PRO A 224 -1.69 0.75 14.05
C PRO A 224 -2.66 -0.25 14.66
N ALA A 225 -3.96 0.00 14.59
CA ALA A 225 -5.01 -0.91 15.08
C ALA A 225 -5.00 -2.27 14.36
N TRP A 226 -4.45 -2.31 13.15
CA TRP A 226 -4.25 -3.52 12.38
C TRP A 226 -2.84 -4.05 12.64
N ASN A 227 -1.79 -3.31 12.28
CA ASN A 227 -0.45 -3.88 12.13
C ASN A 227 0.40 -3.98 13.41
N SER A 228 0.13 -3.18 14.45
CA SER A 228 1.14 -2.84 15.48
C SER A 228 1.69 -4.04 16.25
N LYS A 229 0.87 -5.07 16.48
CA LYS A 229 1.28 -6.27 17.23
C LYS A 229 2.32 -7.14 16.50
N TRP A 230 2.48 -6.94 15.20
CA TRP A 230 3.39 -7.68 14.33
C TRP A 230 4.66 -6.89 13.98
N MET A 231 4.73 -5.62 14.36
CA MET A 231 5.89 -4.76 14.15
C MET A 231 7.00 -5.08 15.15
N LEU A 232 8.25 -4.85 14.74
CA LEU A 232 9.41 -4.88 15.64
C LEU A 232 9.17 -3.97 16.85
N LYS A 233 9.27 -4.52 18.06
CA LYS A 233 9.08 -3.74 19.29
C LYS A 233 10.35 -2.99 19.66
N ARG A 234 10.19 -1.82 20.30
CA ARG A 234 11.30 -1.03 20.85
C ARG A 234 12.23 -1.85 21.74
N SER A 235 11.69 -2.74 22.57
CA SER A 235 12.48 -3.63 23.44
C SER A 235 13.33 -4.65 22.67
N GLU A 236 12.84 -5.11 21.51
CA GLU A 236 13.58 -6.04 20.65
C GLU A 236 14.71 -5.31 19.93
N LEU A 237 14.45 -4.10 19.43
CA LEU A 237 15.46 -3.20 18.88
C LEU A 237 16.54 -2.87 19.91
N GLU A 238 16.16 -2.49 21.12
CA GLU A 238 17.10 -2.23 22.21
C GLU A 238 17.98 -3.46 22.48
N ALA A 239 17.42 -4.67 22.53
CA ALA A 239 18.19 -5.88 22.72
C ALA A 239 19.21 -6.13 21.58
N ILE A 240 18.88 -5.76 20.33
CA ILE A 240 19.82 -5.82 19.20
C ILE A 240 20.95 -4.80 19.38
N LEU A 241 20.64 -3.57 19.75
CA LEU A 241 21.64 -2.51 19.95
C LEU A 241 22.56 -2.80 21.14
N VAL A 242 22.04 -3.34 22.25
CA VAL A 242 22.83 -3.75 23.42
C VAL A 242 23.86 -4.82 23.06
N ARG A 243 23.53 -5.75 22.14
CA ARG A 243 24.48 -6.77 21.68
C ARG A 243 25.64 -6.18 20.87
N GLY A 244 25.45 -5.01 20.25
CA GLY A 244 26.47 -4.34 19.44
C GLY A 244 26.81 -5.05 18.12
N VAL A 245 26.05 -6.07 17.72
CA VAL A 245 26.25 -6.85 16.49
C VAL A 245 25.03 -6.69 15.59
N ALA A 246 25.24 -6.16 14.38
CA ALA A 246 24.17 -6.03 13.38
C ALA A 246 23.69 -7.43 12.95
N PRO A 247 22.38 -7.70 12.92
CA PRO A 247 21.89 -8.86 12.20
C PRO A 247 22.11 -8.69 10.69
N SER A 248 22.10 -9.79 9.93
CA SER A 248 22.11 -9.70 8.46
C SER A 248 20.86 -9.03 7.91
N PHE A 249 19.75 -9.13 8.65
CA PHE A 249 18.48 -8.47 8.38
C PHE A 249 17.81 -8.04 9.68
N PHE A 250 17.21 -6.86 9.66
CA PHE A 250 16.21 -6.44 10.64
C PHE A 250 14.84 -6.88 10.17
N THR A 251 14.14 -7.69 10.96
CA THR A 251 12.74 -8.04 10.71
C THR A 251 11.85 -6.92 11.24
N LEU A 252 11.25 -6.15 10.35
CA LEU A 252 10.43 -4.99 10.70
C LEU A 252 8.97 -5.36 10.99
N PHE A 253 8.49 -6.40 10.31
CA PHE A 253 7.15 -6.96 10.48
C PHE A 253 7.21 -8.47 10.33
N LYS A 254 6.54 -9.18 11.23
CA LYS A 254 6.40 -10.63 11.16
C LYS A 254 5.03 -11.06 11.65
N ALA A 255 4.27 -11.68 10.76
CA ALA A 255 2.96 -12.26 11.06
C ALA A 255 2.92 -13.74 10.70
N THR A 256 2.19 -14.50 11.50
CA THR A 256 1.74 -15.85 11.18
C THR A 256 0.22 -15.82 11.07
N THR A 257 -0.31 -16.27 9.93
CA THR A 257 -1.76 -16.33 9.68
C THR A 257 -2.39 -17.46 10.49
N ALA A 258 -3.72 -17.51 10.53
CA ALA A 258 -4.44 -18.63 11.15
C ALA A 258 -4.22 -19.97 10.43
N ALA A 259 -3.85 -19.96 9.14
CA ALA A 259 -3.55 -21.15 8.36
C ALA A 259 -2.06 -21.57 8.44
N GLY A 260 -1.24 -20.84 9.22
CA GLY A 260 0.15 -21.20 9.47
C GLY A 260 1.17 -20.55 8.53
N GLU A 261 0.70 -19.79 7.53
CA GLU A 261 1.61 -19.07 6.64
C GLU A 261 2.34 -17.95 7.37
N THR A 262 3.58 -17.69 6.97
CA THR A 262 4.39 -16.60 7.54
C THR A 262 4.61 -15.49 6.53
N ILE A 263 4.52 -14.25 7.00
CA ILE A 263 4.71 -13.03 6.23
C ILE A 263 5.75 -12.19 6.97
N GLU A 264 6.91 -11.98 6.35
CA GLU A 264 8.03 -11.26 6.95
C GLU A 264 8.52 -10.13 6.06
N PHE A 265 8.51 -8.90 6.59
CA PHE A 265 9.26 -7.80 6.00
C PHE A 265 10.61 -7.67 6.69
N ARG A 266 11.68 -7.71 5.90
CA ARG A 266 13.06 -7.57 6.35
C ARG A 266 13.82 -6.54 5.54
N THR A 267 14.70 -5.79 6.18
CA THR A 267 15.68 -4.90 5.52
C THR A 267 17.08 -5.21 6.02
N ASN A 268 18.09 -5.14 5.17
CA ASN A 268 19.48 -5.26 5.60
C ASN A 268 20.09 -3.92 6.07
N GLY A 269 19.29 -2.84 6.03
CA GLY A 269 19.73 -1.49 6.39
C GLY A 269 20.59 -0.79 5.32
N ASN A 270 20.89 -1.44 4.20
CA ASN A 270 21.80 -0.95 3.16
C ASN A 270 21.10 -0.86 1.79
N GLY A 271 19.82 -0.51 1.80
CA GLY A 271 19.00 -0.37 0.60
C GLY A 271 18.44 -1.68 0.02
N TYR A 272 18.63 -2.82 0.69
CA TYR A 272 18.01 -4.09 0.26
C TYR A 272 16.92 -4.54 1.23
N SER A 273 15.72 -4.74 0.68
CA SER A 273 14.52 -5.12 1.42
C SER A 273 13.85 -6.34 0.80
N GLU A 274 13.27 -7.19 1.64
CA GLU A 274 12.54 -8.40 1.25
C GLU A 274 11.18 -8.48 1.92
N LEU A 275 10.17 -8.89 1.15
CA LEU A 275 8.95 -9.49 1.68
C LEU A 275 8.99 -10.97 1.40
N GLU A 276 9.00 -11.78 2.44
CA GLU A 276 8.92 -13.23 2.30
C GLU A 276 7.56 -13.73 2.77
N ILE A 277 6.92 -14.53 1.92
CA ILE A 277 5.68 -15.25 2.20
C ILE A 277 6.00 -16.73 2.14
N ARG A 278 5.81 -17.46 3.24
CA ARG A 278 5.95 -18.93 3.28
C ARG A 278 4.64 -19.59 3.67
N ARG A 279 4.31 -20.69 2.99
CA ARG A 279 3.19 -21.60 3.27
C ARG A 279 3.65 -22.79 4.09
#